data_AF-A0A1S0TSJ5-F1
#
_entry.id   AF-A0A1S0TSJ5-F1
#
_cell.length_a   1.000
_cell.length_b   1.000
_cell.length_c   1.000
_cell.angle_alpha   90.00
_cell.angle_beta   90.00
_cell.angle_gamma   90.00
#
_symmetry.space_group_name_H-M   'P 1'
#
loop_
_entity.id
_entity.type
_entity.pdbx_description
1 polymer ?
#
loop_
_entity_poly.entity_id
_entity_poly.type
_entity_poly.pdbx_seq_one_letter_code
_entity_poly.pdbx_strand_id
1 'polypeptide(L)'
;MISIDSLPPEIHLTVLNYCDFFSLLQLRQVSKYYKWLAEYNLCYRSHLDVVGDYLAIFNKYKRQHFALLNEQNDCDAVFDKIFTFINLYMPSLRDLSLRHCSVVLTLAGLIQLASVVPRLYRLDLSQSCNKPRFETDAILALQYFRQLKVLIMDGFVIQKSAGKGCSHRLEVPPLRHMEHLETLVLNCPYDTLAKILYSLCESHCHLYKLKHISYHCYDIVYTAWRTV
;
A
#
# COMPACT_ATOMS: atom_id res chain seq x y z
N MET A 1 19.95 21.48 35.46
CA MET A 1 19.10 20.46 34.82
C MET A 1 18.57 21.07 33.54
N ILE A 2 19.00 20.61 32.37
CA ILE A 2 18.52 21.16 31.09
C ILE A 2 17.15 20.54 30.84
N SER A 3 16.10 21.37 30.81
CA SER A 3 14.77 20.88 30.41
C SER A 3 14.74 20.70 28.90
N ILE A 4 14.24 19.55 28.43
CA ILE A 4 14.02 19.32 26.99
C ILE A 4 13.13 20.44 26.40
N ASP A 5 12.20 20.96 27.18
CA ASP A 5 11.31 22.06 26.76
C ASP A 5 12.04 23.38 26.48
N SER A 6 13.32 23.51 26.86
CA SER A 6 14.15 24.69 26.57
C SER A 6 14.85 24.64 25.21
N LEU A 7 14.78 23.51 24.49
CA LEU A 7 15.37 23.37 23.17
C LEU A 7 14.54 24.09 22.09
N PRO A 8 15.18 24.69 21.07
CA PRO A 8 14.49 25.25 19.92
C PRO A 8 13.63 24.20 19.18
N PRO A 9 12.48 24.59 18.59
CA PRO A 9 11.63 23.69 17.81
C PRO A 9 12.38 22.93 16.69
N GLU A 10 13.39 23.55 16.08
CA GLU A 10 14.21 22.96 15.01
C GLU A 10 15.01 21.76 15.51
N ILE A 11 15.53 21.83 16.74
CA ILE A 11 16.25 20.73 17.38
C ILE A 11 15.26 19.60 17.69
N HIS A 12 14.07 19.92 18.21
CA HIS A 12 13.02 18.92 18.41
C HIS A 12 12.66 18.21 17.11
N LEU A 13 12.38 18.95 16.03
CA LEU A 13 12.07 18.37 14.73
C LEU A 13 13.18 17.49 14.18
N THR A 14 14.44 17.88 14.40
CA THR A 14 15.60 17.06 14.02
C THR A 14 15.61 15.74 14.77
N VAL A 15 15.34 15.74 16.08
CA VAL A 15 15.20 14.51 16.88
C VAL A 15 14.04 13.65 16.38
N LEU A 16 12.90 14.27 16.08
CA LEU A 16 11.70 13.56 15.61
C LEU A 16 11.88 12.85 14.27
N ASN A 17 12.82 13.30 13.42
CA ASN A 17 13.18 12.59 12.18
C ASN A 17 13.79 11.21 12.43
N TYR A 18 14.37 10.99 13.62
CA TYR A 18 14.92 9.68 14.01
C TYR A 18 13.96 8.83 14.82
N CYS A 19 12.79 9.36 15.20
CA CYS A 19 11.76 8.58 15.88
C CYS A 19 11.09 7.62 14.90
N ASP A 20 10.83 6.40 15.35
CA ASP A 20 9.93 5.50 14.62
C ASP A 20 8.49 6.04 14.65
N PHE A 21 7.66 5.52 13.74
CA PHE A 21 6.28 5.98 13.61
C PHE A 21 5.49 5.82 14.92
N PHE A 22 5.75 4.75 15.67
CA PHE A 22 5.12 4.49 16.95
C PHE A 22 5.45 5.54 18.01
N SER A 23 6.73 5.87 18.19
CA SER A 23 7.19 6.86 19.16
C SER A 23 6.59 8.23 18.86
N LEU A 24 6.44 8.59 17.58
CA LEU A 24 5.74 9.83 17.19
C LEU A 24 4.26 9.81 17.61
N LEU A 25 3.56 8.70 17.40
CA LEU A 25 2.16 8.58 17.82
C LEU A 25 2.01 8.62 19.34
N GLN A 26 2.95 8.07 20.11
CA GLN A 26 2.97 8.17 21.56
C GLN A 26 3.25 9.61 22.01
N LEU A 27 4.24 10.26 21.41
CA LEU A 27 4.63 11.63 21.73
C LEU A 27 3.45 12.60 21.54
N ARG A 28 2.64 12.36 20.51
CA ARG A 28 1.42 13.11 20.21
C ARG A 28 0.39 13.09 21.36
N GLN A 29 0.45 12.11 22.26
CA GLN A 29 -0.45 11.97 23.41
C GLN A 29 0.09 12.65 24.69
N VAL A 30 1.32 13.16 24.69
CA VAL A 30 1.98 13.70 25.89
C VAL A 30 1.49 15.11 26.23
N SER A 31 1.48 16.03 25.25
CA SER A 31 1.05 17.41 25.45
C SER A 31 0.56 18.05 24.15
N LYS A 32 -0.10 19.22 24.23
CA LYS A 32 -0.52 19.97 23.04
C LYS A 32 0.67 20.39 22.16
N TYR A 33 1.79 20.75 22.76
CA TYR A 33 3.01 21.13 22.05
C TYR A 33 3.59 19.95 21.27
N TYR A 34 3.74 18.81 21.94
CA TYR A 34 4.24 17.59 21.32
C TYR A 34 3.29 17.01 20.27
N LYS A 35 1.97 17.19 20.46
CA LYS A 35 0.97 16.90 19.42
C LYS A 35 1.25 17.68 18.15
N TRP A 36 1.44 19.00 18.26
CA TRP A 36 1.70 19.85 17.11
C TRP A 36 3.02 19.49 16.42
N LEU A 37 4.09 19.23 17.18
CA LEU A 37 5.37 18.80 16.62
C LEU A 37 5.30 17.45 15.91
N ALA A 38 4.62 16.47 16.49
CA ALA A 38 4.45 15.15 15.88
C ALA A 38 3.61 15.24 14.60
N GLU A 39 2.51 15.99 14.61
CA GLU A 39 1.68 16.22 13.41
C GLU A 39 2.46 16.97 12.33
N TYR A 40 3.26 17.97 12.71
CA TYR A 40 4.16 18.66 11.78
C TYR A 40 5.17 17.68 11.16
N ASN A 41 5.81 16.80 11.94
CA ASN A 41 6.74 15.80 11.41
C ASN A 41 6.05 14.84 10.43
N LEU A 42 4.86 14.34 10.77
CA LEU A 42 4.07 13.45 9.90
C LEU A 42 3.78 14.10 8.54
N CYS A 43 3.55 15.42 8.50
CA CYS A 43 3.25 16.14 7.26
C CYS A 43 4.35 16.05 6.20
N TYR A 44 5.61 15.86 6.61
CA TYR A 44 6.76 15.76 5.70
C TYR A 44 7.21 14.33 5.43
N ARG A 45 6.64 13.34 6.13
CA ARG A 45 6.98 11.94 5.87
C ARG A 45 6.49 11.52 4.49
N SER A 46 7.39 10.90 3.74
CA SER A 46 7.13 10.45 2.37
C SER A 46 6.81 8.96 2.27
N HIS A 47 6.98 8.19 3.35
CA HIS A 47 6.79 6.73 3.36
C HIS A 47 5.90 6.27 4.52
N LEU A 48 5.06 5.28 4.26
CA LEU A 48 4.26 4.58 5.26
C LEU A 48 4.15 3.09 4.89
N ASP A 49 4.65 2.20 5.76
CA ASP A 49 4.31 0.78 5.72
C ASP A 49 3.23 0.49 6.75
N VAL A 50 1.99 0.29 6.32
CA VAL A 50 0.85 0.18 7.24
C VAL A 50 0.99 -1.02 8.17
N VAL A 51 1.58 -2.13 7.72
CA VAL A 51 1.78 -3.27 8.62
C VAL A 51 2.89 -2.99 9.62
N GLY A 52 4.07 -2.59 9.15
CA GLY A 52 5.23 -2.35 10.00
C GLY A 52 5.09 -1.14 10.94
N ASP A 53 4.57 -0.04 10.41
CA ASP A 53 4.51 1.23 11.12
C ASP A 53 3.20 1.40 11.90
N TYR A 54 2.05 1.03 11.31
CA TYR A 54 0.73 1.34 11.90
C TYR A 54 0.13 0.16 12.68
N LEU A 55 0.06 -1.03 12.08
CA LEU A 55 -0.61 -2.20 12.67
C LEU A 55 0.27 -3.00 13.64
N ALA A 56 1.59 -3.04 13.45
CA ALA A 56 2.50 -3.70 14.38
C ALA A 56 2.33 -3.20 15.82
N ILE A 57 2.01 -1.91 15.97
CA ILE A 57 1.68 -1.28 17.25
C ILE A 57 0.46 -1.95 17.88
N PHE A 58 -0.66 -1.99 17.16
CA PHE A 58 -1.90 -2.59 17.65
C PHE A 58 -1.72 -4.07 17.97
N ASN A 59 -0.97 -4.80 17.13
CA ASN A 59 -0.69 -6.22 17.32
C ASN A 59 0.23 -6.48 18.53
N LYS A 60 1.23 -5.64 18.78
CA LYS A 60 2.12 -5.74 19.96
C LYS A 60 1.33 -5.54 21.25
N TYR A 61 0.47 -4.51 21.30
CA TYR A 61 -0.43 -4.28 22.45
C TYR A 61 -1.44 -5.42 22.64
N LYS A 62 -2.04 -5.92 21.54
CA LYS A 62 -3.03 -7.00 21.60
C LYS A 62 -2.40 -8.33 22.04
N ARG A 63 -1.20 -8.69 21.56
CA ARG A 63 -0.48 -9.89 22.00
C ARG A 63 -0.11 -9.83 23.49
N GLN A 64 0.17 -8.64 24.02
CA GLN A 64 0.50 -8.47 25.45
C GLN A 64 -0.74 -8.55 26.37
N HIS A 65 -1.94 -8.23 25.87
CA HIS A 65 -3.17 -8.19 26.68
C HIS A 65 -4.22 -9.28 26.37
N PHE A 66 -4.17 -9.92 25.19
CA PHE A 66 -5.18 -10.87 24.72
C PHE A 66 -4.51 -12.11 24.12
N ALA A 67 -3.88 -12.94 24.95
CA ALA A 67 -3.31 -14.23 24.56
C ALA A 67 -4.37 -15.33 24.29
N LEU A 68 -5.67 -15.01 24.25
CA LEU A 68 -6.77 -15.99 24.30
C LEU A 68 -7.83 -15.87 23.19
N LEU A 69 -7.65 -15.01 22.18
CA LEU A 69 -8.60 -14.95 21.07
C LEU A 69 -7.96 -15.57 19.83
N ASN A 70 -8.46 -16.76 19.49
CA ASN A 70 -8.15 -17.62 18.34
C ASN A 70 -7.48 -16.92 17.15
N GLU A 71 -6.47 -17.60 16.59
CA GLU A 71 -5.71 -17.25 15.38
C GLU A 71 -6.55 -16.98 14.12
N GLN A 72 -7.88 -17.16 14.17
CA GLN A 72 -8.81 -16.89 13.07
C GLN A 72 -9.37 -15.45 13.03
N ASN A 73 -9.26 -14.66 14.09
CA ASN A 73 -9.78 -13.28 14.09
C ASN A 73 -8.66 -12.29 13.79
N ASP A 74 -8.16 -12.35 12.56
CA ASP A 74 -7.41 -11.22 12.00
C ASP A 74 -8.29 -9.98 12.11
N CYS A 75 -7.80 -8.97 12.83
CA CYS A 75 -8.46 -7.68 12.84
C CYS A 75 -8.33 -7.11 11.44
N ASP A 76 -9.40 -7.17 10.67
CA ASP A 76 -9.50 -6.39 9.45
C ASP A 76 -9.37 -4.92 9.84
N ALA A 77 -8.20 -4.36 9.53
CA ALA A 77 -7.98 -2.93 9.63
C ALA A 77 -9.04 -2.28 8.75
N VAL A 78 -9.85 -1.41 9.34
CA VAL A 78 -10.87 -0.67 8.59
C VAL A 78 -10.12 0.24 7.64
N PHE A 79 -10.15 -0.08 6.34
CA PHE A 79 -9.43 0.66 5.31
C PHE A 79 -9.71 2.16 5.37
N ASP A 80 -10.95 2.51 5.74
CA ASP A 80 -11.39 3.90 5.89
C ASP A 80 -10.60 4.70 6.91
N LYS A 81 -10.19 4.05 8.01
CA LYS A 81 -9.36 4.69 9.04
C LYS A 81 -7.96 4.97 8.52
N ILE A 82 -7.42 4.09 7.66
CA ILE A 82 -6.08 4.24 7.09
C ILE A 82 -6.04 5.44 6.15
N PHE A 83 -6.92 5.51 5.15
CA PHE A 83 -6.87 6.66 4.23
C PHE A 83 -7.29 7.97 4.92
N THR A 84 -8.20 7.94 5.90
CA THR A 84 -8.55 9.14 6.69
C THR A 84 -7.34 9.66 7.45
N PHE A 85 -6.55 8.75 8.05
CA PHE A 85 -5.31 9.13 8.72
C PHE A 85 -4.30 9.74 7.74
N ILE A 86 -4.08 9.10 6.59
CA ILE A 86 -3.17 9.61 5.55
C ILE A 86 -3.60 11.01 5.10
N ASN A 87 -4.90 11.22 4.86
CA ASN A 87 -5.45 12.50 4.43
C ASN A 87 -5.19 13.63 5.44
N LEU A 88 -5.33 13.32 6.73
CA LEU A 88 -5.20 14.32 7.78
C LEU A 88 -3.74 14.66 8.12
N TYR A 89 -2.83 13.68 8.04
CA TYR A 89 -1.50 13.82 8.65
C TYR A 89 -0.33 13.61 7.69
N MET A 90 -0.52 13.02 6.50
CA MET A 90 0.58 12.66 5.60
C MET A 90 0.36 13.16 4.15
N PRO A 91 0.13 14.47 3.92
CA PRO A 91 -0.07 15.03 2.58
C PRO A 91 1.14 14.88 1.64
N SER A 92 2.35 14.68 2.18
CA SER A 92 3.57 14.49 1.39
C SER A 92 3.87 13.02 1.04
N LEU A 93 2.96 12.10 1.35
CA LEU A 93 3.17 10.67 1.13
C LEU A 93 3.45 10.36 -0.35
N ARG A 94 4.53 9.63 -0.59
CA ARG A 94 4.98 9.16 -1.91
C ARG A 94 5.02 7.64 -2.00
N ASP A 95 5.32 6.96 -0.90
CA ASP A 95 5.48 5.52 -0.84
C ASP A 95 4.52 4.94 0.19
N LEU A 96 3.61 4.08 -0.27
CA LEU A 96 2.63 3.41 0.57
C LEU A 96 2.74 1.90 0.42
N SER A 97 2.85 1.21 1.54
CA SER A 97 2.81 -0.25 1.60
C SER A 97 1.60 -0.72 2.41
N LEU A 98 0.79 -1.57 1.77
CA LEU A 98 -0.29 -2.35 2.35
C LEU A 98 0.03 -3.86 2.28
N ARG A 99 1.31 -4.20 2.08
CA ARG A 99 1.75 -5.59 1.94
C ARG A 99 1.28 -6.43 3.12
N HIS A 100 0.69 -7.59 2.87
CA HIS A 100 0.26 -8.53 3.92
C HIS A 100 -0.72 -7.93 4.94
N CYS A 101 -1.29 -6.76 4.66
CA CYS A 101 -2.18 -6.05 5.56
C CYS A 101 -3.53 -6.77 5.59
N SER A 102 -4.05 -7.13 6.76
CA SER A 102 -5.42 -7.63 6.87
C SER A 102 -6.38 -6.47 6.67
N VAL A 103 -6.68 -6.16 5.42
CA VAL A 103 -7.60 -5.12 5.00
C VAL A 103 -8.34 -5.58 3.77
N VAL A 104 -9.61 -5.20 3.68
CA VAL A 104 -10.43 -5.39 2.49
C VAL A 104 -10.35 -4.11 1.66
N LEU A 105 -9.80 -4.25 0.46
CA LEU A 105 -9.68 -3.20 -0.53
C LEU A 105 -10.93 -3.22 -1.41
N THR A 106 -11.72 -2.15 -1.31
CA THR A 106 -12.90 -1.93 -2.14
C THR A 106 -12.56 -0.98 -3.29
N LEU A 107 -13.34 -1.03 -4.38
CA LEU A 107 -13.20 -0.09 -5.49
C LEU A 107 -13.29 1.37 -5.00
N ALA A 108 -14.30 1.68 -4.19
CA ALA A 108 -14.51 3.03 -3.65
C ALA A 108 -13.37 3.47 -2.74
N GLY A 109 -12.90 2.60 -1.84
CA GLY A 109 -11.81 2.91 -0.92
C GLY A 109 -10.50 3.20 -1.67
N LEU A 110 -10.17 2.42 -2.69
CA LEU A 110 -8.94 2.65 -3.47
C LEU A 110 -9.03 3.93 -4.32
N ILE A 111 -10.22 4.28 -4.84
CA ILE A 111 -10.43 5.56 -5.53
C ILE A 111 -10.24 6.73 -4.55
N GLN A 112 -10.82 6.64 -3.35
CA GLN A 112 -10.65 7.67 -2.32
C GLN A 112 -9.19 7.78 -1.90
N LEU A 113 -8.50 6.67 -1.69
CA LEU A 113 -7.06 6.68 -1.41
C LEU A 113 -6.29 7.39 -2.53
N ALA A 114 -6.54 7.05 -3.80
CA ALA A 114 -5.90 7.72 -4.94
C ALA A 114 -6.15 9.23 -4.96
N SER A 115 -7.33 9.69 -4.53
CA SER A 115 -7.64 11.12 -4.42
C SER A 115 -6.90 11.82 -3.27
N VAL A 116 -6.65 11.10 -2.18
CA VAL A 116 -5.95 11.60 -0.99
C VAL A 116 -4.45 11.67 -1.22
N VAL A 117 -3.90 10.71 -1.98
CA VAL A 117 -2.48 10.65 -2.34
C VAL A 117 -2.26 10.79 -3.85
N PRO A 118 -2.62 11.94 -4.47
CA PRO A 118 -2.54 12.12 -5.92
C PRO A 118 -1.10 12.10 -6.46
N ARG A 119 -0.13 12.23 -5.56
CA ARG A 119 1.31 12.27 -5.81
C ARG A 119 2.02 10.96 -5.49
N LEU A 120 1.29 9.90 -5.17
CA LEU A 120 1.85 8.60 -4.81
C LEU A 120 2.73 8.08 -5.95
N TYR A 121 3.98 7.77 -5.59
CA TYR A 121 5.03 7.30 -6.48
C TYR A 121 5.11 5.77 -6.48
N ARG A 122 5.05 5.17 -5.28
CA ARG A 122 5.15 3.72 -5.07
C ARG A 122 3.97 3.20 -4.25
N LEU A 123 3.40 2.08 -4.71
CA LEU A 123 2.32 1.37 -4.03
C LEU A 123 2.66 -0.12 -3.99
N ASP A 124 2.72 -0.66 -2.77
CA ASP A 124 2.95 -2.08 -2.53
C ASP A 124 1.67 -2.73 -1.98
N LEU A 125 1.09 -3.64 -2.77
CA LEU A 125 -0.12 -4.40 -2.47
C LEU A 125 0.18 -5.91 -2.39
N SER A 126 1.42 -6.28 -2.07
CA SER A 126 1.84 -7.68 -2.03
C SER A 126 0.95 -8.51 -1.11
N GLN A 127 0.42 -9.61 -1.63
CA GLN A 127 -0.45 -10.53 -0.94
C GLN A 127 0.33 -11.66 -0.24
N SER A 128 -0.05 -11.95 1.01
CA SER A 128 0.24 -13.24 1.66
C SER A 128 -1.05 -13.77 2.26
N CYS A 129 -1.37 -15.05 2.04
CA CYS A 129 -2.62 -15.65 2.51
C CYS A 129 -3.87 -14.81 2.18
N ASN A 130 -3.96 -14.27 0.95
CA ASN A 130 -5.05 -13.40 0.47
C ASN A 130 -5.18 -12.04 1.19
N LYS A 131 -4.10 -11.50 1.78
CA LYS A 131 -4.05 -10.18 2.43
C LYS A 131 -3.00 -9.28 1.79
N PRO A 132 -3.32 -8.07 1.33
CA PRO A 132 -4.64 -7.42 1.42
C PRO A 132 -5.65 -8.09 0.48
N ARG A 133 -6.92 -8.16 0.88
CA ARG A 133 -7.98 -8.81 0.09
C ARG A 133 -8.62 -7.80 -0.85
N PHE A 134 -8.70 -8.10 -2.14
CA PHE A 134 -9.46 -7.30 -3.09
C PHE A 134 -10.92 -7.78 -3.12
N GLU A 135 -11.86 -6.85 -3.03
CA GLU A 135 -13.24 -7.11 -3.46
C GLU A 135 -13.37 -7.10 -4.98
N THR A 136 -14.51 -7.60 -5.47
CA THR A 136 -14.92 -7.51 -6.86
C THR A 136 -14.68 -6.10 -7.41
N ASP A 137 -14.05 -6.03 -8.57
CA ASP A 137 -13.69 -4.81 -9.31
C ASP A 137 -12.69 -3.88 -8.61
N ALA A 138 -12.27 -4.15 -7.36
CA ALA A 138 -11.39 -3.26 -6.61
C ALA A 138 -10.06 -3.04 -7.32
N ILE A 139 -9.54 -4.05 -8.02
CA ILE A 139 -8.30 -3.94 -8.78
C ILE A 139 -8.38 -2.91 -9.92
N LEU A 140 -9.58 -2.65 -10.45
CA LEU A 140 -9.79 -1.66 -11.50
C LEU A 140 -9.58 -0.23 -10.98
N ALA A 141 -9.60 -0.01 -9.67
CA ALA A 141 -9.31 1.26 -9.05
C ALA A 141 -7.85 1.73 -9.28
N LEU A 142 -6.94 0.82 -9.61
CA LEU A 142 -5.52 1.16 -9.80
C LEU A 142 -5.30 2.21 -10.90
N GLN A 143 -6.21 2.32 -11.87
CA GLN A 143 -6.14 3.33 -12.92
C GLN A 143 -6.26 4.79 -12.41
N TYR A 144 -6.76 4.99 -11.19
CA TYR A 144 -6.93 6.33 -10.61
C TYR A 144 -5.63 6.87 -10.00
N PHE A 145 -4.59 6.04 -9.79
CA PHE A 145 -3.28 6.50 -9.32
C PHE A 145 -2.45 7.07 -10.48
N ARG A 146 -2.76 8.30 -10.88
CA ARG A 146 -2.22 8.93 -12.11
C ARG A 146 -0.71 9.14 -12.12
N GLN A 147 -0.06 9.28 -10.96
CA GLN A 147 1.38 9.52 -10.84
C GLN A 147 2.19 8.28 -10.44
N LEU A 148 1.53 7.12 -10.29
CA LEU A 148 2.18 5.92 -9.81
C LEU A 148 3.21 5.42 -10.82
N LYS A 149 4.44 5.21 -10.34
CA LYS A 149 5.57 4.73 -11.14
C LYS A 149 5.98 3.31 -10.75
N VAL A 150 5.77 2.92 -9.49
CA VAL A 150 6.12 1.60 -9.00
C VAL A 150 4.89 0.93 -8.39
N LEU A 151 4.50 -0.20 -8.97
CA LEU A 151 3.42 -1.05 -8.46
C LEU A 151 3.98 -2.43 -8.13
N ILE A 152 3.76 -2.88 -6.90
CA ILE A 152 4.15 -4.22 -6.44
C ILE A 152 2.90 -4.98 -6.07
N MET A 153 2.76 -6.17 -6.63
CA MET A 153 1.61 -7.04 -6.45
C MET A 153 2.05 -8.49 -6.33
N ASP A 154 3.13 -8.74 -5.57
CA ASP A 154 3.58 -10.10 -5.30
C ASP A 154 2.47 -10.91 -4.61
N GLY A 155 2.38 -12.20 -4.88
CA GLY A 155 1.32 -13.07 -4.38
C GLY A 155 -0.07 -12.80 -4.95
N PHE A 156 -0.24 -11.86 -5.89
CA PHE A 156 -1.56 -11.53 -6.43
C PHE A 156 -2.23 -12.72 -7.14
N VAL A 157 -3.51 -12.93 -6.86
CA VAL A 157 -4.32 -13.96 -7.53
C VAL A 157 -5.54 -13.34 -8.18
N ILE A 158 -5.71 -13.55 -9.49
CA ILE A 158 -6.91 -13.09 -10.21
C ILE A 158 -8.13 -13.84 -9.67
N GLN A 159 -9.13 -13.07 -9.25
CA GLN A 159 -10.43 -13.60 -8.90
C GLN A 159 -11.28 -13.80 -10.16
N LYS A 160 -12.05 -14.89 -10.18
CA LYS A 160 -13.07 -15.13 -11.19
C LYS A 160 -14.40 -14.67 -10.61
N SER A 161 -14.94 -13.56 -11.10
CA SER A 161 -16.30 -13.15 -10.76
C SER A 161 -17.29 -13.67 -11.82
N ALA A 162 -18.43 -14.17 -11.36
CA ALA A 162 -19.52 -14.55 -12.25
C ALA A 162 -20.18 -13.28 -12.79
N GLY A 163 -20.04 -13.02 -14.08
CA GLY A 163 -20.74 -11.92 -14.76
C GLY A 163 -22.21 -12.27 -15.02
N LYS A 164 -23.00 -11.26 -15.40
CA LYS A 164 -24.36 -11.48 -15.90
C LYS A 164 -24.30 -12.33 -17.18
N GLY A 165 -25.13 -13.38 -17.25
CA GLY A 165 -25.26 -14.24 -18.44
C GLY A 165 -24.17 -15.30 -18.62
N CYS A 166 -23.65 -15.90 -17.54
CA CYS A 166 -22.62 -16.96 -17.58
C CYS A 166 -21.29 -16.56 -18.23
N SER A 167 -21.06 -15.27 -18.47
CA SER A 167 -19.75 -14.75 -18.87
C SER A 167 -18.88 -14.58 -17.63
N HIS A 168 -17.72 -15.24 -17.58
CA HIS A 168 -16.75 -14.99 -16.52
C HIS A 168 -15.96 -13.73 -16.85
N ARG A 169 -15.93 -12.77 -15.93
CA ARG A 169 -15.04 -11.61 -16.05
C ARG A 169 -13.76 -11.89 -15.27
N LEU A 170 -12.63 -11.68 -15.94
CA LEU A 170 -11.31 -11.75 -15.31
C LEU A 170 -10.95 -10.37 -14.82
N GLU A 171 -10.77 -10.23 -13.51
CA GLU A 171 -10.35 -8.98 -12.88
C GLU A 171 -8.82 -8.86 -12.94
N VAL A 172 -8.35 -8.41 -14.11
CA VAL A 172 -6.93 -8.12 -14.35
C VAL A 172 -6.62 -6.67 -13.98
N PRO A 173 -5.40 -6.36 -13.50
CA PRO A 173 -5.00 -4.99 -13.23
C PRO A 173 -5.10 -4.12 -14.50
N PRO A 174 -5.64 -2.89 -14.41
CA PRO A 174 -5.90 -2.02 -15.55
C PRO A 174 -4.62 -1.32 -16.06
N LEU A 175 -3.54 -2.08 -16.27
CA LEU A 175 -2.19 -1.57 -16.56
C LEU A 175 -2.16 -0.62 -17.75
N ARG A 176 -3.00 -0.85 -18.77
CA ARG A 176 -3.11 0.02 -19.95
C ARG A 176 -3.47 1.47 -19.64
N HIS A 177 -4.14 1.73 -18.51
CA HIS A 177 -4.52 3.07 -18.08
C HIS A 177 -3.50 3.70 -17.12
N MET A 178 -2.43 2.98 -16.79
CA MET A 178 -1.37 3.41 -15.86
C MET A 178 -0.16 3.95 -16.64
N GLU A 179 -0.37 5.04 -17.37
CA GLU A 179 0.58 5.61 -18.36
C GLU A 179 1.94 6.04 -17.78
N HIS A 180 2.02 6.21 -16.45
CA HIS A 180 3.24 6.60 -15.73
C HIS A 180 3.96 5.42 -15.09
N LEU A 181 3.42 4.20 -15.20
CA LEU A 181 4.02 3.02 -14.58
C LEU A 181 5.37 2.71 -15.22
N GLU A 182 6.43 2.73 -14.41
CA GLU A 182 7.80 2.46 -14.81
C GLU A 182 8.30 1.09 -14.33
N THR A 183 7.74 0.58 -13.23
CA THR A 183 8.13 -0.69 -12.64
C THR A 183 6.90 -1.45 -12.16
N LEU A 184 6.79 -2.71 -12.60
CA LEU A 184 5.78 -3.65 -12.17
C LEU A 184 6.48 -4.88 -11.56
N VAL A 185 6.10 -5.27 -10.36
CA VAL A 185 6.65 -6.46 -9.69
C VAL A 185 5.51 -7.45 -9.45
N LEU A 186 5.66 -8.65 -10.02
CA LEU A 186 4.64 -9.70 -10.04
C LEU A 186 5.27 -11.08 -9.79
N ASN A 187 5.37 -11.48 -8.54
CA ASN A 187 5.63 -12.87 -8.15
C ASN A 187 4.30 -13.59 -7.86
N CYS A 188 3.65 -14.16 -8.88
CA CYS A 188 2.32 -14.76 -8.75
C CYS A 188 2.23 -16.13 -9.46
N PRO A 189 1.18 -16.94 -9.18
CA PRO A 189 0.99 -18.22 -9.85
C PRO A 189 0.93 -18.06 -11.37
N TYR A 190 1.45 -19.06 -12.10
CA TYR A 190 1.51 -19.05 -13.57
C TYR A 190 0.19 -18.68 -14.23
N ASP A 191 -0.93 -19.25 -13.78
CA ASP A 191 -2.27 -18.97 -14.32
C ASP A 191 -2.69 -17.51 -14.16
N THR A 192 -2.25 -16.84 -13.10
CA THR A 192 -2.50 -15.40 -12.91
C THR A 192 -1.63 -14.60 -13.87
N LEU A 193 -0.34 -14.92 -13.91
CA LEU A 193 0.62 -14.23 -14.78
C LEU A 193 0.22 -14.33 -16.26
N ALA A 194 -0.12 -15.54 -16.72
CA ALA A 194 -0.52 -15.79 -18.11
C ALA A 194 -1.74 -14.95 -18.51
N LYS A 195 -2.74 -14.79 -17.63
CA LYS A 195 -3.92 -13.96 -17.89
C LYS A 195 -3.61 -12.47 -17.95
N ILE A 196 -2.71 -11.98 -17.08
CA ILE A 196 -2.26 -10.58 -17.14
C ILE A 196 -1.54 -10.33 -18.45
N LEU A 197 -0.60 -11.20 -18.83
CA LEU A 197 0.14 -11.10 -20.09
C LEU A 197 -0.80 -11.19 -21.31
N TYR A 198 -1.74 -12.14 -21.30
CA TYR A 198 -2.74 -12.28 -22.36
C TYR A 198 -3.59 -11.03 -22.50
N SER A 199 -4.04 -10.43 -21.39
CA SER A 199 -4.81 -9.18 -21.42
C SER A 199 -4.00 -8.01 -22.01
N LEU A 200 -2.71 -7.93 -21.72
CA LEU A 200 -1.82 -6.93 -22.31
C LEU A 200 -1.66 -7.14 -23.83
N CYS A 201 -1.52 -8.40 -24.26
CA CYS A 201 -1.45 -8.76 -25.67
C CYS A 201 -2.74 -8.43 -26.43
N GLU A 202 -3.90 -8.84 -25.91
CA GLU A 202 -5.20 -8.58 -26.55
C GLU A 202 -5.54 -7.10 -26.64
N SER A 203 -5.17 -6.32 -25.61
CA SER A 203 -5.44 -4.88 -25.60
C SER A 203 -4.46 -4.06 -26.43
N HIS A 204 -3.52 -4.71 -27.14
CA HIS A 204 -2.41 -4.06 -27.85
C HIS A 204 -1.70 -3.02 -26.97
N CYS A 205 -1.54 -3.34 -25.69
CA CYS A 205 -1.08 -2.38 -24.70
C CYS A 205 0.42 -2.16 -24.83
N HIS A 206 0.81 -0.92 -25.15
CA HIS A 206 2.20 -0.50 -25.13
C HIS A 206 2.47 0.32 -23.84
N LEU A 207 3.08 -0.33 -22.85
CA LEU A 207 3.56 0.35 -21.64
C LEU A 207 4.92 0.99 -21.92
N TYR A 208 4.93 2.12 -22.63
CA TYR A 208 6.16 2.78 -23.11
C TYR A 208 7.15 3.18 -22.00
N LYS A 209 6.65 3.47 -20.80
CA LYS A 209 7.47 3.85 -19.65
C LYS A 209 7.91 2.66 -18.79
N LEU A 210 7.36 1.46 -19.01
CA LEU A 210 7.68 0.28 -18.22
C LEU A 210 9.10 -0.18 -18.56
N LYS A 211 10.00 -0.02 -17.60
CA LYS A 211 11.43 -0.33 -17.70
C LYS A 211 11.76 -1.68 -17.11
N HIS A 212 11.05 -2.06 -16.05
CA HIS A 212 11.36 -3.24 -15.27
C HIS A 212 10.10 -4.05 -14.97
N ILE A 213 10.18 -5.34 -15.31
CA ILE A 213 9.21 -6.32 -14.85
C ILE A 213 9.95 -7.48 -14.20
N SER A 214 9.67 -7.72 -12.93
CA SER A 214 10.17 -8.90 -12.23
C SER A 214 9.07 -9.94 -12.13
N TYR A 215 9.35 -11.12 -12.67
CA TYR A 215 8.51 -12.30 -12.57
C TYR A 215 9.28 -13.40 -11.84
N HIS A 216 8.67 -13.89 -10.77
CA HIS A 216 9.07 -15.13 -10.14
C HIS A 216 7.86 -16.06 -10.21
N CYS A 217 7.96 -17.14 -10.98
CA CYS A 217 7.10 -18.29 -10.81
C CYS A 217 7.89 -19.28 -9.96
N TYR A 218 7.25 -19.98 -9.02
CA TYR A 218 7.94 -20.92 -8.12
C TYR A 218 8.77 -22.00 -8.84
N ASP A 219 8.61 -22.15 -10.16
CA ASP A 219 9.38 -23.07 -11.00
C ASP A 219 10.28 -22.41 -12.07
N ILE A 220 10.15 -21.11 -12.40
CA ILE A 220 10.96 -20.46 -13.45
C ILE A 220 11.11 -18.95 -13.18
N VAL A 221 12.35 -18.44 -13.19
CA VAL A 221 12.65 -17.01 -13.11
C VAL A 221 12.79 -16.44 -14.52
N TYR A 222 11.93 -15.49 -14.91
CA TYR A 222 12.09 -14.71 -16.13
C TYR A 222 12.30 -13.24 -15.74
N THR A 223 13.52 -12.73 -15.94
CA THR A 223 13.79 -11.29 -15.92
C THR A 223 13.74 -10.78 -17.35
N ALA A 224 12.63 -10.14 -17.74
CA ALA A 224 12.51 -9.52 -19.05
C ALA A 224 13.06 -8.09 -18.98
N TRP A 225 14.29 -7.91 -19.45
CA TRP A 225 14.84 -6.57 -19.70
C TRP A 225 14.40 -6.11 -21.08
N ARG A 226 13.70 -4.97 -21.15
CA ARG A 226 13.46 -4.30 -22.42
C ARG A 226 14.74 -3.56 -22.79
N THR A 227 15.55 -4.14 -23.67
CA THR A 227 16.60 -3.40 -24.37
C THR A 227 15.89 -2.45 -25.34
N VAL A 228 16.12 -1.15 -25.15
CA VAL A 228 15.64 -0.08 -26.03
C VAL A 228 16.34 -0.17 -27.38
#